data_AF-A0A376VE42-F1
#
_entry.id   AF-A0A376VE42-F1
#
_cell.length_a   1.000
_cell.length_b   1.000
_cell.length_c   1.000
_cell.angle_alpha   90.00
_cell.angle_beta   90.00
_cell.angle_gamma   90.00
#
_symmetry.space_group_name_H-M   'P 1'
#
loop_
_entity.id
_entity.type
_entity.pdbx_description
1 polymer ?
#
loop_
_entity_poly.entity_id
_entity_poly.type
_entity_poly.pdbx_seq_one_letter_code
_entity_poly.pdbx_strand_id
1 'polypeptide(L)'
;MPNIVLSRIDERLIHGQVGVQWVGFAGANLVLVANDEVAEDPVQQNLMEMVLAEGIAVRFWTLQKVIDNIHRAADRQKILLVCKNTCRFPDAGERWRSGESH
;
A
#
# COMPACT_ATOMS: atom_id res chain seq x y z
N MET A 1 4.50 -13.73 -7.37
CA MET A 1 4.41 -13.44 -5.91
C MET A 1 4.63 -11.94 -5.74
N PRO A 2 3.80 -11.21 -5.00
CA PRO A 2 3.99 -9.76 -4.85
C PRO A 2 5.33 -9.44 -4.19
N ASN A 3 6.11 -8.56 -4.79
CA ASN A 3 7.37 -8.09 -4.25
C ASN A 3 7.13 -6.84 -3.39
N ILE A 4 6.72 -7.07 -2.14
CA ILE A 4 6.53 -6.02 -1.12
C ILE A 4 7.89 -5.73 -0.49
N VAL A 5 8.47 -4.57 -0.80
CA VAL A 5 9.80 -4.17 -0.33
C VAL A 5 9.77 -3.44 1.01
N LEU A 6 8.62 -2.84 1.35
CA LEU A 6 8.38 -2.19 2.63
C LEU A 6 6.87 -2.11 2.91
N SER A 7 6.49 -2.35 4.17
CA SER A 7 5.14 -2.11 4.68
C SER A 7 5.21 -1.10 5.81
N ARG A 8 4.34 -0.09 5.78
CA ARG A 8 4.36 1.01 6.75
C ARG A 8 2.96 1.38 7.23
N ILE A 9 2.86 1.62 8.55
CA ILE A 9 1.67 2.18 9.18
C ILE A 9 1.99 3.63 9.54
N ASP A 10 1.22 4.57 9.01
CA ASP A 10 1.33 6.00 9.29
C ASP A 10 -0.04 6.65 9.12
N GLU A 11 -0.55 7.31 10.16
CA GLU A 11 -1.88 7.94 10.18
C GLU A 11 -2.04 9.05 9.12
N ARG A 12 -0.93 9.59 8.63
CA ARG A 12 -0.90 10.62 7.58
C ARG A 12 -0.67 10.05 6.19
N LEU A 13 -0.50 8.74 6.06
CA LEU A 13 -0.24 8.03 4.81
C LEU A 13 0.98 8.62 4.08
N ILE A 14 0.84 9.02 2.82
CA ILE A 14 1.91 9.69 2.08
C ILE A 14 1.84 11.18 2.42
N HIS A 15 2.89 11.73 3.02
CA HIS A 15 2.95 13.16 3.33
C HIS A 15 4.38 13.68 3.31
N GLY A 16 4.56 14.92 2.84
CA GLY A 16 5.85 15.63 2.83
C GLY A 16 7.02 14.85 2.23
N GLN A 17 8.26 15.29 2.51
CA GLN A 17 9.46 14.63 1.95
C GLN A 17 9.69 13.20 2.48
N VAL A 18 9.02 12.82 3.58
CA VAL A 18 9.19 11.50 4.20
C VAL A 18 8.66 10.38 3.31
N GLY A 19 7.60 10.61 2.53
CA GLY A 19 7.10 9.64 1.54
C GLY A 19 8.15 9.30 0.48
N VAL A 20 8.86 10.31 -0.03
CA VAL A 20 9.95 10.15 -1.02
C VAL A 20 11.12 9.35 -0.42
N GLN A 21 11.46 9.60 0.84
CA GLN A 21 12.54 8.90 1.52
C GLN A 21 12.25 7.40 1.68
N TRP A 22 11.01 7.00 1.98
CA TRP A 22 10.65 5.59 2.09
C TRP A 22 10.77 4.86 0.75
N VAL A 23 10.33 5.52 -0.33
CA VAL A 23 10.44 4.98 -1.69
C VAL A 23 11.90 4.79 -2.08
N GLY A 24 12.74 5.81 -1.87
CA GLY A 24 14.17 5.74 -2.17
C GLY A 24 14.90 4.68 -1.33
N PHE A 25 14.63 4.63 -0.02
CA PHE A 25 15.23 3.64 0.89
C PHE A 25 14.87 2.20 0.51
N ALA A 26 13.61 1.94 0.20
CA ALA A 26 13.13 0.59 -0.15
C ALA A 26 13.38 0.22 -1.63
N GLY A 27 13.79 1.19 -2.46
CA GLY A 27 13.87 1.02 -3.91
C GLY A 27 12.52 0.68 -4.55
N ALA A 28 11.43 1.19 -3.98
CA ALA A 28 10.08 0.97 -4.49
C ALA A 28 9.86 1.71 -5.80
N ASN A 29 9.05 1.14 -6.69
CA ASN A 29 8.58 1.81 -7.92
C ASN A 29 7.05 1.90 -8.00
N LEU A 30 6.37 1.35 -6.99
CA LEU A 30 4.92 1.46 -6.79
C LEU A 30 4.65 1.69 -5.31
N VAL A 31 3.91 2.75 -4.99
CA VAL A 31 3.31 2.95 -3.67
C VAL A 31 1.85 2.54 -3.73
N LEU A 32 1.47 1.59 -2.87
CA LEU A 32 0.09 1.13 -2.71
C LEU A 32 -0.44 1.65 -1.37
N VAL A 33 -1.34 2.62 -1.43
CA VAL A 33 -2.05 3.15 -0.27
C VAL A 33 -3.31 2.32 -0.07
N ALA A 34 -3.35 1.58 1.04
CA ALA A 34 -4.45 0.71 1.41
C ALA A 34 -5.33 1.44 2.43
N ASN A 35 -6.33 2.17 1.95
CA ASN A 35 -7.23 2.97 2.77
C ASN A 35 -8.55 3.24 2.03
N ASP A 36 -9.67 2.83 2.64
CA ASP A 36 -11.00 2.93 2.01
C ASP A 36 -11.44 4.39 1.82
N GLU A 37 -11.15 5.26 2.79
CA GLU A 37 -11.52 6.69 2.71
C GLU A 37 -10.77 7.39 1.56
N VAL A 38 -9.45 7.20 1.47
CA VAL A 38 -8.61 7.82 0.44
C VAL A 38 -8.89 7.23 -0.93
N ALA A 39 -9.22 5.93 -1.03
CA ALA A 39 -9.57 5.31 -2.31
C ALA A 39 -10.77 6.00 -3.00
N GLU A 40 -11.63 6.67 -2.23
CA GLU A 40 -12.81 7.38 -2.70
C GLU A 40 -12.69 8.92 -2.63
N ASP A 41 -11.52 9.46 -2.26
CA ASP A 41 -11.27 10.91 -2.13
C ASP A 41 -10.20 11.40 -3.14
N PRO A 42 -10.61 11.85 -4.34
CA PRO A 42 -9.70 12.34 -5.37
C PRO A 42 -8.84 13.52 -4.92
N VAL A 43 -9.31 14.34 -3.99
CA VAL A 43 -8.55 15.51 -3.51
C VAL A 43 -7.36 15.02 -2.68
N GLN A 44 -7.58 14.08 -1.77
CA GLN A 44 -6.49 13.47 -1.00
C GLN A 44 -5.53 12.68 -1.89
N GLN A 45 -6.04 11.96 -2.89
CA GLN A 45 -5.20 11.23 -3.86
C GLN A 45 -4.25 12.19 -4.59
N ASN A 46 -4.78 13.28 -5.15
CA ASN A 46 -3.99 14.28 -5.86
C ASN A 46 -2.90 14.89 -4.95
N LEU A 47 -3.24 15.25 -3.71
CA LEU A 47 -2.28 15.80 -2.76
C LEU A 47 -1.14 14.81 -2.45
N MET A 48 -1.44 13.51 -2.35
CA MET A 48 -0.43 12.47 -2.12
C MET A 48 0.42 12.18 -3.35
N GLU A 49 -0.16 12.22 -4.55
CA GLU A 49 0.58 12.06 -5.81
C GLU A 49 1.60 13.18 -6.00
N MET A 50 1.23 14.43 -5.68
CA MET A 50 2.12 15.58 -5.74
C MET A 50 3.35 15.48 -4.83
N VAL A 51 3.32 14.60 -3.83
CA VAL A 51 4.44 14.39 -2.91
C VAL A 51 5.51 13.49 -3.52
N LEU A 52 5.13 12.54 -4.38
CA LEU A 52 6.02 11.52 -4.89
C LEU A 52 6.78 11.99 -6.14
N ALA A 53 8.01 11.49 -6.29
CA ALA A 53 8.87 11.84 -7.42
C ALA A 53 8.35 11.26 -8.74
N GLU A 54 8.69 11.91 -9.87
CA GLU A 54 8.40 11.39 -11.20
C GLU A 54 8.92 9.95 -11.38
N GLY A 55 8.13 9.11 -12.03
CA GLY A 55 8.47 7.71 -12.30
C GLY A 55 8.06 6.72 -11.20
N ILE A 56 7.50 7.19 -10.08
CA ILE A 56 6.91 6.33 -9.05
C ILE A 56 5.41 6.21 -9.28
N ALA A 57 4.92 4.99 -9.52
CA ALA A 57 3.49 4.76 -9.64
C ALA A 57 2.82 4.82 -8.26
N VAL A 58 1.59 5.32 -8.21
CA VAL A 58 0.78 5.37 -6.99
C VAL A 58 -0.56 4.70 -7.25
N ARG A 59 -1.08 3.97 -6.28
CA ARG A 59 -2.41 3.35 -6.32
C ARG A 59 -3.08 3.52 -4.98
N PHE A 60 -4.33 3.97 -5.00
CA PHE A 60 -5.19 4.09 -3.82
C PHE A 60 -6.27 3.03 -3.91
N TRP A 61 -6.20 2.02 -3.06
CA TRP A 61 -7.13 0.90 -3.05
C TRP A 61 -7.80 0.74 -1.70
N THR A 62 -9.05 0.31 -1.73
CA THR A 62 -9.72 -0.22 -0.55
C THR A 62 -8.98 -1.45 -0.03
N LEU A 63 -9.12 -1.75 1.25
CA LEU A 63 -8.50 -2.92 1.88
C LEU A 63 -8.91 -4.22 1.17
N GLN A 64 -10.19 -4.35 0.83
CA GLN A 64 -10.70 -5.52 0.12
C GLN A 64 -10.04 -5.68 -1.25
N LYS A 65 -9.91 -4.58 -2.00
CA LYS A 65 -9.27 -4.62 -3.32
C LYS A 65 -7.80 -5.02 -3.23
N VAL A 66 -7.09 -4.62 -2.17
CA VAL A 66 -5.73 -5.08 -1.89
C VAL A 66 -5.69 -6.59 -1.66
N ILE A 67 -6.52 -7.13 -0.75
CA ILE A 67 -6.61 -8.57 -0.47
C ILE A 67 -6.82 -9.37 -1.77
N ASP A 68 -7.79 -8.92 -2.58
CA ASP A 68 -8.22 -9.65 -3.78
C ASP A 68 -7.25 -9.56 -4.94
N ASN A 69 -6.36 -8.57 -4.99
CA ASN A 69 -5.57 -8.29 -6.19
C ASN A 69 -4.06 -8.22 -5.98
N ILE A 70 -3.57 -8.05 -4.75
CA ILE A 70 -2.13 -7.86 -4.51
C ILE A 70 -1.30 -9.05 -5.01
N HIS A 71 -1.85 -10.27 -4.94
CA HIS A 71 -1.19 -11.48 -5.43
C HIS A 71 -0.96 -11.51 -6.94
N ARG A 72 -1.64 -10.64 -7.70
CA ARG A 72 -1.53 -10.50 -9.17
C ARG A 72 -0.49 -9.45 -9.60
N ALA A 73 0.24 -8.85 -8.66
CA ALA A 73 1.28 -7.89 -8.98
C ALA A 73 2.33 -8.50 -9.92
N ALA A 74 2.75 -7.73 -10.92
CA ALA A 74 3.78 -8.15 -11.87
C ALA A 74 5.16 -8.12 -11.21
N ASP A 75 6.06 -9.04 -11.59
CA ASP A 75 7.37 -9.23 -10.93
C ASP A 75 8.26 -7.98 -10.92
N ARG A 76 8.07 -7.08 -11.90
CA ARG A 76 8.78 -5.79 -11.97
C ARG A 76 8.35 -4.78 -10.90
N GLN A 77 7.19 -4.99 -10.26
CA GLN A 77 6.63 -4.05 -9.29
C GLN A 77 7.27 -4.26 -7.92
N LYS A 78 7.98 -3.26 -7.41
CA LYS A 78 8.53 -3.20 -6.06
C LYS A 78 7.62 -2.31 -5.22
N ILE A 79 6.83 -2.94 -4.36
CA ILE A 79 5.67 -2.33 -3.72
C ILE A 79 6.04 -1.81 -2.32
N LEU A 80 5.83 -0.51 -2.10
CA LEU A 80 5.70 0.08 -0.77
C LEU A 80 4.22 0.09 -0.39
N LEU A 81 3.83 -0.71 0.61
CA LEU A 81 2.46 -0.75 1.12
C LEU A 81 2.32 0.22 2.29
N VAL A 82 1.36 1.14 2.22
CA VAL A 82 1.10 2.14 3.27
C VAL A 82 -0.34 2.02 3.77
N CYS A 83 -0.51 1.90 5.08
CA CYS A 83 -1.81 1.84 5.75
C CYS A 83 -1.90 2.92 6.83
N LYS A 84 -3.10 3.44 7.09
CA LYS A 84 -3.32 4.50 8.08
C LYS A 84 -3.09 4.01 9.52
N ASN A 85 -3.70 2.88 9.83
CA ASN A 85 -3.71 2.22 11.13
C ASN A 85 -3.39 0.73 10.97
N THR A 86 -3.41 -0.03 12.07
CA THR A 86 -3.38 -1.50 12.01
C THR A 86 -4.60 -1.95 11.22
N CYS A 87 -4.41 -2.17 9.93
CA CYS A 87 -5.41 -2.75 9.05
C CYS A 87 -5.72 -4.15 9.59
N ARG A 88 -6.84 -4.28 10.29
CA ARG A 88 -7.40 -5.59 10.61
C ARG A 88 -7.99 -6.10 9.31
N PHE A 89 -7.20 -6.83 8.53
CA PHE A 89 -7.72 -7.60 7.40
C PHE A 89 -8.76 -8.58 7.97
N PRO A 90 -10.06 -8.43 7.66
CA PRO A 90 -11.11 -9.16 8.36
C PRO A 90 -10.95 -10.68 8.33
N ASP A 91 -10.24 -11.25 7.35
CA ASP A 91 -10.17 -12.71 7.18
C ASP A 91 -8.75 -13.31 7.29
N ALA A 92 -7.70 -12.49 7.38
CA ALA A 92 -6.35 -13.03 7.49
C ALA A 92 -6.15 -13.68 8.88
N GLY A 93 -6.56 -12.99 9.95
CA GLY A 93 -6.31 -13.43 11.32
C GLY A 93 -7.01 -14.74 11.71
N GLU A 94 -8.16 -15.06 11.13
CA GLU A 94 -8.86 -16.34 11.38
C GLU A 94 -8.24 -17.48 10.57
N ARG A 95 -7.86 -17.22 9.31
CA ARG A 95 -7.20 -18.22 8.46
C ARG A 95 -5.79 -18.60 8.94
N TRP A 96 -5.07 -17.67 9.58
CA TRP A 96 -3.78 -17.96 10.24
C TRP A 96 -3.94 -18.65 11.61
N ARG A 97 -5.10 -18.52 12.28
CA ARG A 97 -5.38 -19.17 13.58
C ARG A 97 -6.00 -20.57 13.44
N SER A 98 -6.63 -20.89 12.31
CA SER A 98 -7.28 -22.18 12.09
C SER A 98 -6.32 -23.31 11.68
N GLY A 99 -5.05 -23.02 11.33
CA GLY A 99 -4.07 -24.04 10.99
C GLY A 99 -4.38 -24.83 9.70
N GLU A 100 -5.30 -24.36 8.87
CA GLU A 100 -5.65 -25.01 7.61
C GLU A 100 -4.70 -24.55 6.49
N SER A 101 -3.58 -25.27 6.40
CA SER A 101 -2.72 -25.30 5.22
C SER A 101 -3.39 -26.13 4.11
N HIS A 102 -3.81 -25.48 3.04
CA HIS A 102 -4.09 -26.09 1.73
C HIS A 102 -3.21 -25.40 0.68
#